data_AF-A0A2P6VSP7-F1
#
_entry.id   AF-A0A2P6VSP7-F1
#
_cell.length_a   1.000
_cell.length_b   1.000
_cell.length_c   1.000
_cell.angle_alpha   90.00
_cell.angle_beta   90.00
_cell.angle_gamma   90.00
#
_symmetry.space_group_name_H-M   'P 1'
#
loop_
_entity.id
_entity.type
_entity.pdbx_description
1 polymer ?
#
loop_
_entity_poly.entity_id
_entity_poly.type
_entity_poly.pdbx_seq_one_letter_code
_entity_poly.pdbx_strand_id
1 'polypeptide(L)'
;MTKDIDVAIPDYCGLSEEELEQRKPNVIAMMERLEAADPVEGGYRFTFPGDHETLAMVTSFIRNERRCCPMADYELALSGTGEPIEFTMQGPEGMQEDIREGLKLERFLQGQQRSAT
;
A
#
# COMPACT_ATOMS: atom_id res chain seq x y z
N MET A 1 18.61 -32.14 0.05
CA MET A 1 19.32 -30.86 -0.10
C MET A 1 18.74 -30.27 -1.38
N THR A 2 17.84 -29.30 -1.39
CA THR A 2 17.55 -28.16 -0.51
C THR A 2 16.16 -28.28 0.12
N LYS A 3 16.05 -27.74 1.34
CA LYS A 3 14.78 -27.54 2.03
C LYS A 3 14.57 -26.03 1.94
N ASP A 4 14.10 -25.59 0.78
CA ASP A 4 13.77 -24.20 0.56
C ASP A 4 12.63 -23.85 1.51
N ILE A 5 12.85 -22.83 2.32
CA ILE A 5 11.89 -22.37 3.31
C ILE A 5 10.81 -21.65 2.51
N ASP A 6 9.68 -22.34 2.29
CA ASP A 6 8.46 -21.75 1.75
C ASP A 6 8.08 -20.56 2.65
N VAL A 7 8.26 -19.35 2.14
CA VAL A 7 7.65 -18.16 2.74
C VAL A 7 6.14 -18.40 2.60
N ALA A 8 5.48 -18.75 3.70
CA ALA A 8 4.06 -19.10 3.68
C ALA A 8 3.24 -17.91 3.16
N ILE A 9 2.84 -17.99 1.89
CA ILE A 9 1.83 -17.11 1.31
C ILE A 9 0.53 -17.41 2.07
N PRO A 10 -0.13 -16.41 2.66
CA PRO A 10 -1.37 -16.66 3.38
C PRO A 10 -2.39 -17.35 2.45
N ASP A 11 -3.18 -18.28 2.99
CA ASP A 11 -4.17 -19.06 2.25
C ASP A 11 -5.21 -18.18 1.52
N TYR A 12 -5.46 -16.99 2.05
CA TYR A 12 -6.33 -15.98 1.45
C TYR A 12 -5.68 -15.16 0.32
N CYS A 13 -4.37 -15.27 0.09
CA CYS A 13 -3.68 -14.54 -0.97
C CYS A 13 -3.69 -15.31 -2.29
N GLY A 14 -4.52 -14.83 -3.22
CA GLY A 14 -4.74 -15.48 -4.51
C GLY A 14 -3.72 -15.13 -5.60
N LEU A 15 -2.56 -14.55 -5.26
CA LEU A 15 -1.48 -14.28 -6.22
C LEU A 15 -0.58 -15.51 -6.38
N SER A 16 -0.17 -15.81 -7.61
CA SER A 16 0.88 -16.80 -7.87
C SER A 16 2.24 -16.31 -7.37
N GLU A 17 3.20 -17.21 -7.25
CA GLU A 17 4.57 -16.85 -6.88
C GLU A 17 5.20 -15.83 -7.86
N GLU A 18 4.96 -16.01 -9.16
CA GLU A 18 5.39 -15.04 -10.18
C GLU A 18 4.73 -13.66 -9.97
N GLU A 19 3.42 -13.63 -9.71
CA GLU A 19 2.71 -12.37 -9.45
C GLU A 19 3.19 -11.69 -8.17
N LEU A 20 3.59 -12.47 -7.14
CA LEU A 20 4.17 -11.94 -5.91
C LEU A 20 5.55 -11.33 -6.14
N GLU A 21 6.40 -11.96 -6.95
CA GLU A 21 7.70 -11.40 -7.34
C GLU A 21 7.53 -10.12 -8.18
N GLN A 22 6.54 -10.08 -9.07
CA GLN A 22 6.22 -8.87 -9.85
C GLN A 22 5.60 -7.76 -9.00
N ARG A 23 4.86 -8.10 -7.93
CA ARG A 23 4.24 -7.13 -7.02
C ARG A 23 5.28 -6.32 -6.25
N LYS A 24 6.34 -6.97 -5.73
CA LYS A 24 7.35 -6.35 -4.87
C LYS A 24 7.97 -5.06 -5.44
N PRO A 25 8.53 -5.04 -6.66
CA PRO A 25 9.15 -3.82 -7.20
C PRO A 25 8.14 -2.68 -7.38
N ASN A 26 6.89 -2.99 -7.77
CA ASN A 26 5.84 -1.97 -7.89
C ASN A 26 5.48 -1.36 -6.53
N VAL A 27 5.36 -2.18 -5.47
CA VAL A 27 5.09 -1.68 -4.11
C VAL A 27 6.24 -0.78 -3.64
N ILE A 28 7.49 -1.17 -3.87
CA ILE A 28 8.66 -0.38 -3.48
C ILE A 28 8.64 0.98 -4.19
N ALA A 29 8.52 0.98 -5.53
CA ALA A 29 8.51 2.19 -6.34
C ALA A 29 7.32 3.11 -6.00
N MET A 30 6.14 2.55 -5.72
CA MET A 30 4.97 3.32 -5.27
C MET A 30 5.27 4.02 -3.95
N MET A 31 5.81 3.30 -2.96
CA MET A 31 6.09 3.86 -1.63
C MET A 31 7.23 4.89 -1.64
N GLU A 32 8.16 4.84 -2.60
CA GLU A 32 9.19 5.88 -2.78
C GLU A 32 8.60 7.23 -3.20
N ARG A 33 7.38 7.24 -3.74
CA ARG A 33 6.66 8.45 -4.16
C ARG A 33 5.63 8.91 -3.14
N LEU A 34 5.58 8.29 -1.96
CA LEU A 34 4.64 8.66 -0.92
C LEU A 34 4.93 10.07 -0.40
N GLU A 35 3.93 10.95 -0.47
CA GLU A 35 4.03 12.32 0.03
C GLU A 35 3.52 12.44 1.48
N ALA A 36 2.43 11.73 1.80
CA ALA A 36 1.85 11.69 3.14
C ALA A 36 1.14 10.36 3.41
N ALA A 37 1.12 9.93 4.67
CA ALA A 37 0.31 8.82 5.15
C ALA A 37 -0.40 9.20 6.45
N ASP A 38 -1.66 9.58 6.35
CA ASP A 38 -2.45 10.04 7.48
C ASP A 38 -3.30 8.89 8.05
N PRO A 39 -3.21 8.61 9.36
CA PRO A 39 -4.06 7.61 9.99
C PRO A 39 -5.54 7.95 9.82
N VAL A 40 -6.35 6.95 9.47
CA VAL A 40 -7.82 7.03 9.49
C VAL A 40 -8.38 5.88 10.34
N GLU A 41 -9.69 5.86 10.58
CA GLU A 41 -10.34 4.75 11.26
C GLU A 41 -10.10 3.45 10.49
N GLY A 42 -9.46 2.46 11.13
CA GLY A 42 -9.19 1.15 10.53
C GLY A 42 -8.11 1.12 9.45
N GLY A 43 -7.33 2.19 9.24
CA GLY A 43 -6.33 2.20 8.18
C GLY A 43 -5.55 3.51 7.99
N TYR A 44 -5.23 3.80 6.74
CA TYR A 44 -4.46 4.97 6.31
C TYR A 44 -5.01 5.57 5.02
N ARG A 45 -4.94 6.90 4.94
CA ARG A 45 -5.01 7.65 3.69
C ARG A 45 -3.60 8.00 3.24
N PHE A 46 -3.29 7.68 1.99
CA PHE A 46 -2.03 7.95 1.34
C PHE A 46 -2.20 9.02 0.28
N THR A 47 -1.26 9.95 0.23
CA THR A 47 -1.19 11.00 -0.80
C THR A 47 0.02 10.75 -1.67
N PHE A 48 -0.18 10.80 -2.99
CA PHE A 48 0.87 10.63 -3.98
C PHE A 48 0.79 11.71 -5.08
N PRO A 49 1.88 11.91 -5.85
CA PRO A 49 1.87 12.82 -6.99
C PRO A 49 0.81 12.48 -8.03
N GLY A 50 0.21 13.51 -8.64
CA GLY A 50 -0.88 13.43 -9.62
C GLY A 50 -0.54 12.91 -11.02
N ASP A 51 0.62 12.29 -11.21
CA ASP A 51 1.11 11.88 -12.53
C ASP A 51 0.65 10.47 -12.94
N HIS A 52 0.69 10.21 -14.25
CA HIS A 52 0.21 8.95 -14.84
C HIS A 52 0.98 7.71 -14.38
N GLU A 53 2.28 7.84 -14.08
CA GLU A 53 3.09 6.73 -13.62
C GLU A 53 2.65 6.31 -12.22
N THR A 54 2.47 7.30 -11.34
CA THR A 54 1.94 7.09 -9.98
C THR A 54 0.56 6.45 -10.00
N LEU A 55 -0.35 6.94 -10.85
CA LEU A 55 -1.68 6.35 -10.99
C LEU A 55 -1.63 4.87 -11.40
N ALA A 56 -0.75 4.52 -12.34
CA ALA A 56 -0.57 3.13 -12.77
C ALA A 56 -0.05 2.25 -11.63
N MET A 57 0.89 2.76 -10.81
CA MET A 57 1.42 2.03 -9.66
C MET A 57 0.36 1.79 -8.58
N VAL A 58 -0.40 2.82 -8.21
CA VAL A 58 -1.47 2.73 -7.19
C VAL A 58 -2.59 1.79 -7.64
N THR A 59 -3.03 1.89 -8.89
CA THR A 59 -4.06 0.97 -9.42
C THR A 59 -3.57 -0.47 -9.54
N SER A 60 -2.30 -0.69 -9.88
CA SER A 60 -1.68 -2.01 -9.86
C SER A 60 -1.60 -2.60 -8.45
N PHE A 61 -1.26 -1.77 -7.46
CA PHE A 61 -1.29 -2.14 -6.05
C PHE A 61 -2.69 -2.58 -5.61
N ILE A 62 -3.71 -1.75 -5.85
CA ILE A 62 -5.11 -2.08 -5.49
C ILE A 62 -5.56 -3.39 -6.14
N ARG A 63 -5.24 -3.62 -7.41
CA ARG A 63 -5.60 -4.87 -8.11
C ARG A 63 -5.01 -6.10 -7.43
N ASN A 64 -3.76 -6.00 -6.97
CA ASN A 64 -3.06 -7.09 -6.31
C ASN A 64 -3.57 -7.29 -4.88
N GLU A 65 -3.71 -6.21 -4.10
CA GLU A 65 -4.14 -6.32 -2.70
C GLU A 65 -5.59 -6.75 -2.57
N ARG A 66 -6.49 -6.41 -3.50
CA ARG A 66 -7.85 -6.98 -3.50
C ARG A 66 -7.89 -8.52 -3.58
N ARG A 67 -6.80 -9.15 -4.07
CA ARG A 67 -6.63 -10.61 -4.11
C ARG A 67 -5.88 -11.17 -2.90
N CYS A 68 -5.15 -10.32 -2.15
CA CYS A 68 -4.34 -10.75 -1.00
C CYS A 68 -4.79 -10.22 0.36
N CYS A 69 -5.69 -9.25 0.37
CA CYS A 69 -6.29 -8.63 1.53
C CYS A 69 -7.80 -8.42 1.25
N PRO A 70 -8.58 -9.50 1.05
CA PRO A 70 -9.98 -9.40 0.64
C PRO A 70 -10.90 -8.75 1.69
N MET A 71 -10.41 -8.57 2.92
CA MET A 71 -11.13 -7.93 4.03
C MET A 71 -10.91 -6.41 4.09
N ALA A 72 -10.00 -5.87 3.27
CA ALA A 72 -9.73 -4.45 3.19
C ALA A 72 -10.68 -3.75 2.21
N ASP A 73 -11.09 -2.54 2.56
CA ASP A 73 -11.74 -1.57 1.69
C ASP A 73 -10.70 -0.64 1.07
N TYR A 74 -10.94 -0.28 -0.19
CA TYR A 74 -10.04 0.52 -1.02
C TYR A 74 -10.80 1.66 -1.68
N GLU A 75 -10.38 2.89 -1.43
CA GLU A 75 -10.92 4.07 -2.09
C GLU A 75 -9.81 4.80 -2.84
N LEU A 76 -10.05 5.14 -4.11
CA LEU A 76 -9.14 5.93 -4.92
C LEU A 76 -9.89 7.19 -5.38
N ALA A 77 -9.45 8.34 -4.90
CA ALA A 77 -9.98 9.65 -5.29
C ALA A 77 -8.98 10.35 -6.22
N LEU A 78 -9.49 10.81 -7.36
CA LEU A 78 -8.74 11.52 -8.38
C LEU A 78 -9.42 12.88 -8.59
N SER A 79 -8.66 13.95 -8.38
CA SER A 79 -9.09 15.31 -8.71
C SER A 79 -8.58 15.68 -10.10
N GLY A 80 -8.66 16.96 -10.50
CA GLY A 80 -8.26 17.42 -11.83
C GLY A 80 -6.87 16.93 -12.29
N THR A 81 -6.58 17.06 -13.58
CA THR A 81 -5.31 16.56 -14.14
C THR A 81 -4.10 17.13 -13.40
N GLY A 82 -3.25 16.26 -12.84
CA GLY A 82 -2.05 16.64 -12.10
C GLY A 82 -2.28 16.93 -10.61
N GLU A 83 -3.52 16.93 -10.15
CA GLU A 83 -3.84 17.01 -8.72
C GLU A 83 -3.43 15.71 -8.01
N PRO A 84 -3.07 15.77 -6.71
CA PRO A 84 -2.63 14.61 -5.96
C PRO A 84 -3.61 13.44 -6.02
N ILE A 85 -3.06 12.24 -6.00
CA ILE A 85 -3.82 10.99 -5.92
C ILE A 85 -4.01 10.67 -4.44
N GLU A 86 -5.27 10.59 -4.02
CA GLU A 86 -5.62 10.15 -2.67
C GLU A 86 -6.08 8.69 -2.71
N PHE A 87 -5.38 7.84 -1.96
CA PHE A 87 -5.69 6.42 -1.84
C PHE A 87 -5.93 6.08 -0.38
N THR A 88 -7.10 5.53 -0.05
CA THR A 88 -7.41 5.04 1.30
C THR A 88 -7.46 3.51 1.29
N MET A 89 -6.75 2.90 2.23
CA MET A 89 -6.84 1.48 2.54
C MET A 89 -7.19 1.33 4.02
N GLN A 90 -8.30 0.65 4.31
CA GLN A 90 -8.78 0.47 5.67
C GLN A 90 -9.56 -0.85 5.79
N GLY A 91 -9.87 -1.27 7.00
CA GLY A 91 -10.74 -2.43 7.19
C GLY A 91 -10.98 -2.74 8.66
N PRO A 92 -11.19 -4.02 9.01
CA PRO A 92 -11.59 -4.42 10.36
C PRO A 92 -10.51 -4.13 11.41
N GLU A 93 -10.87 -4.33 12.68
CA GLU A 93 -9.96 -4.19 13.81
C GLU A 93 -8.65 -4.97 13.57
N GLY A 94 -7.52 -4.31 13.85
CA GLY A 94 -6.17 -4.84 13.59
C GLY A 94 -5.58 -4.44 12.23
N MET A 95 -6.41 -4.13 11.22
CA MET A 95 -5.92 -3.85 9.86
C MET A 95 -5.00 -2.62 9.78
N GLN A 96 -5.23 -1.62 10.62
CA GLN A 96 -4.36 -0.45 10.67
C GLN A 96 -2.91 -0.84 11.03
N GLU A 97 -2.72 -1.79 11.94
CA GLU A 97 -1.39 -2.29 12.29
C GLU A 97 -0.79 -3.11 11.15
N ASP A 98 -1.58 -3.99 10.54
CA ASP A 98 -1.15 -4.82 9.40
C ASP A 98 -0.67 -3.95 8.23
N ILE A 99 -1.38 -2.86 7.94
CA ILE A 99 -0.98 -1.89 6.90
C ILE A 99 0.32 -1.19 7.29
N ARG A 100 0.45 -0.75 8.55
CA ARG A 100 1.65 -0.06 9.05
C ARG A 100 2.89 -0.94 8.90
N GLU A 101 2.81 -2.18 9.36
CA GLU A 101 3.89 -3.15 9.33
C GLU A 101 4.19 -3.61 7.89
N GLY A 102 3.14 -3.98 7.13
CA GLY A 102 3.26 -4.48 5.77
C GLY A 102 3.88 -3.49 4.79
N LEU A 103 3.55 -2.20 4.91
CA LEU A 103 4.10 -1.11 4.09
C LEU A 103 5.30 -0.40 4.73
N LYS A 104 5.69 -0.81 5.95
CA LYS A 104 6.79 -0.23 6.74
C LYS A 104 6.65 1.29 6.89
N LEU A 105 5.48 1.74 7.35
CA LEU A 105 5.14 3.17 7.38
C LEU A 105 5.92 3.99 8.41
N GLU A 106 6.54 3.33 9.39
CA GLU A 106 7.47 3.92 10.38
C GLU A 106 8.45 4.93 9.74
N ARG A 107 9.00 4.59 8.57
CA ARG A 107 9.98 5.44 7.86
C ARG A 107 9.42 6.77 7.35
N PHE A 108 8.09 6.89 7.23
CA PHE A 108 7.39 8.08 6.75
C PHE A 108 6.73 8.86 7.89
N LEU A 109 6.15 8.14 8.86
CA LEU A 109 5.50 8.75 10.03
C LEU A 109 6.49 9.51 10.92
N GLN A 110 7.75 9.06 10.99
CA GLN A 110 8.83 9.77 11.70
C GLN A 110 9.20 11.12 11.04
N GLY A 111 8.88 11.32 9.76
CA GLY A 111 9.13 12.56 9.03
C GLY A 111 8.04 13.62 9.24
N GLN A 112 6.77 13.22 9.39
CA GLN A 112 5.65 14.13 9.63
C GLN A 112 5.66 14.76 11.04
N GLN A 113 6.32 14.14 12.03
CA GLN A 113 6.44 14.69 13.39
C GLN A 113 7.44 15.86 13.51
N ARG A 114 8.21 16.19 12.47
CA ARG A 114 9.22 17.27 12.52
C ARG A 114 8.72 18.64 12.05
N SER A 115 7.47 18.77 11.61
CA SER A 115 6.94 20.03 11.06
C SER A 115 6.03 20.81 12.03
N ALA A 116 5.95 20.42 13.30
CA ALA A 116 5.28 21.18 14.35
C ALA A 116 6.31 21.78 15.31
N THR A 117 7.02 22.84 14.88
CA THR A 117 7.65 23.81 15.78
C THR A 117 7.71 25.17 15.10
#